data_AF-A0A3D3NH36-F1
#
_entry.id   AF-A0A3D3NH36-F1
#
_cell.length_a   1.000
_cell.length_b   1.000
_cell.length_c   1.000
_cell.angle_alpha   90.00
_cell.angle_beta   90.00
_cell.angle_gamma   90.00
#
_symmetry.space_group_name_H-M   'P 1'
#
loop_
_entity.id
_entity.type
_entity.pdbx_description
1 polymer ?
#
loop_
_entity_poly.entity_id
_entity_poly.type
_entity_poly.pdbx_seq_one_letter_code
_entity_poly.pdbx_strand_id
1 'polypeptide(L)'
;SRIVDRCINRLELADVSGSPLILRYHWVPGLVSLPAGRVEPVQLVAGARPFVAIHDAPPSRLTLRVGTKPGLPCDARVGRAH
;
A
#
# COMPACT_ATOMS: atom_id res chain seq x y z
N SER A 1 11.51 -4.70 4.26
CA SER A 1 10.08 -4.75 3.87
C SER A 1 9.79 -5.92 2.96
N ARG A 2 8.75 -6.71 3.26
CA ARG A 2 8.27 -7.84 2.46
C ARG A 2 6.76 -7.73 2.23
N ILE A 3 6.29 -8.07 1.02
CA ILE A 3 4.85 -8.18 0.72
C ILE A 3 4.35 -9.51 1.29
N VAL A 4 3.31 -9.46 2.11
CA VAL A 4 2.70 -10.65 2.74
C VAL A 4 1.34 -11.00 2.15
N ASP A 5 0.63 -10.02 1.60
CA ASP A 5 -0.64 -10.26 0.89
C ASP A 5 -0.92 -9.15 -0.14
N ARG A 6 -1.66 -9.48 -1.20
CA ARG A 6 -2.07 -8.55 -2.26
C ARG A 6 -3.45 -8.92 -2.80
N CYS A 7 -4.39 -8.00 -2.69
CA CYS A 7 -5.68 -8.09 -3.37
C CYS A 7 -6.07 -6.74 -4.01
N ILE A 8 -7.21 -6.68 -4.73
CA ILE A 8 -7.61 -5.45 -5.43
C ILE A 8 -7.76 -4.33 -4.40
N ASN A 9 -7.07 -3.21 -4.65
CA ASN A 9 -7.04 -2.02 -3.80
C ASN A 9 -6.47 -2.22 -2.39
N ARG A 10 -5.69 -3.30 -2.15
CA ARG A 10 -5.09 -3.58 -0.84
C ARG A 10 -3.76 -4.32 -0.95
N LEU A 11 -2.76 -3.86 -0.22
CA LEU A 11 -1.42 -4.45 -0.14
C LEU A 11 -1.02 -4.54 1.33
N GLU A 12 -0.62 -5.73 1.78
CA GLU A 12 -0.09 -5.93 3.13
C GLU A 12 1.42 -6.14 3.09
N LEU A 13 2.12 -5.46 3.98
CA LEU A 13 3.57 -5.48 4.14
C LEU A 13 3.92 -5.86 5.57
N ALA A 14 4.98 -6.65 5.71
CA ALA A 14 5.63 -6.95 6.98
C ALA A 14 7.10 -6.53 6.93
N ASP A 15 7.73 -6.49 8.10
CA ASP A 15 9.15 -6.18 8.27
C ASP A 15 9.49 -4.83 7.62
N VAL A 16 8.62 -3.84 7.86
CA VAL A 16 8.71 -2.52 7.25
C VAL A 16 9.91 -1.80 7.81
N SER A 17 10.83 -1.40 6.93
CA SER A 17 12.10 -0.80 7.36
C SER A 17 12.50 0.32 6.40
N GLY A 18 13.00 1.42 6.95
CA GLY A 18 13.43 2.60 6.21
C GLY A 18 12.32 3.64 6.00
N SER A 19 12.73 4.91 5.86
CA SER A 19 11.85 6.04 5.57
C SER A 19 12.57 6.98 4.58
N PRO A 20 12.02 7.23 3.38
CA PRO A 20 10.77 6.68 2.84
C PRO A 20 10.89 5.23 2.36
N LEU A 21 9.82 4.46 2.54
CA LEU A 21 9.62 3.18 1.86
C LEU A 21 9.11 3.44 0.43
N ILE A 22 9.94 3.14 -0.57
CA ILE A 22 9.55 3.23 -1.99
C ILE A 22 9.05 1.88 -2.48
N LEU A 23 7.79 1.83 -2.90
CA LEU A 23 7.15 0.64 -3.45
C LEU A 23 7.03 0.76 -4.97
N ARG A 24 7.44 -0.30 -5.67
CA ARG A 24 7.23 -0.45 -7.12
C ARG A 24 5.78 -0.78 -7.48
N TYR A 25 4.85 0.07 -7.01
CA TYR A 25 3.41 -0.04 -7.21
C TYR A 25 2.89 1.21 -7.92
N HIS A 26 1.82 1.05 -8.71
CA HIS A 26 1.16 2.18 -9.35
C HIS A 26 0.50 3.06 -8.29
N TRP A 27 0.86 4.34 -8.30
CA TRP A 27 0.12 5.36 -7.58
C TRP A 27 -1.33 5.43 -8.06
N VAL A 28 -2.25 5.56 -7.09
CA VAL A 28 -3.67 5.85 -7.34
C VAL A 28 -4.10 6.94 -6.34
N PRO A 29 -4.83 7.98 -6.77
CA PRO A 29 -5.38 8.97 -5.84
C PRO A 29 -6.21 8.32 -4.73
N GLY A 30 -6.04 8.79 -3.49
CA GLY A 30 -6.76 8.27 -2.33
C GLY A 30 -6.12 7.03 -1.69
N LEU A 31 -4.88 6.69 -2.04
CA LEU A 31 -4.09 5.71 -1.29
C LEU A 31 -3.85 6.18 0.15
N VAL A 32 -4.10 5.29 1.11
CA VAL A 32 -3.84 5.51 2.53
C VAL A 32 -3.09 4.31 3.10
N SER A 33 -2.28 4.56 4.13
CA SER A 33 -1.56 3.52 4.84
C SER A 33 -2.12 3.32 6.25
N LEU A 34 -2.09 2.08 6.74
CA LEU A 34 -2.54 1.67 8.06
C LEU A 34 -1.52 0.73 8.72
N PRO A 35 -0.97 1.05 9.90
CA PRO A 35 -1.19 2.29 10.66
C PRO A 35 -0.75 3.54 9.87
N ALA A 36 -1.21 4.72 10.30
CA ALA A 36 -1.07 5.95 9.53
C ALA A 36 0.40 6.31 9.27
N GLY A 37 0.76 6.35 8.00
CA GLY A 37 1.98 6.95 7.45
C GLY A 37 1.61 7.85 6.27
N ARG A 38 2.47 8.82 5.95
CA ARG A 38 2.22 9.76 4.85
C ARG A 38 2.53 9.10 3.52
N VAL A 39 1.57 9.10 2.61
CA VAL A 39 1.63 8.39 1.32
C VAL A 39 1.70 9.42 0.20
N GLU A 40 2.76 9.36 -0.60
CA GLU A 40 3.05 10.34 -1.66
C GLU A 40 3.39 9.67 -3.01
N PRO A 41 3.04 10.29 -4.14
CA PRO A 41 3.48 9.85 -5.45
C PRO A 41 4.94 10.22 -5.65
N VAL A 42 5.77 9.27 -6.09
CA VAL A 42 7.16 9.54 -6.48
C VAL A 42 7.33 9.27 -7.96
N GLN A 43 7.72 10.31 -8.69
CA GLN A 43 8.02 10.22 -10.11
C GLN A 43 9.54 10.14 -10.29
N LEU A 44 10.04 8.97 -10.69
CA LEU A 44 11.48 8.79 -10.96
C LEU A 44 11.87 9.32 -12.34
N VAL A 45 10.94 9.32 -13.29
CA VAL A 45 11.14 9.81 -14.66
C VAL A 45 9.90 10.62 -15.05
N ALA A 46 10.10 11.82 -15.62
CA ALA A 46 9.00 12.67 -16.05
C ALA A 46 8.09 11.93 -17.05
N GLY A 47 6.77 12.02 -16.83
CA GLY A 47 5.76 11.36 -17.67
C GLY A 47 5.55 9.86 -17.39
N ALA A 48 6.40 9.21 -16.57
CA ALA A 48 6.17 7.84 -16.15
C ALA A 48 5.08 7.75 -15.08
N ARG A 49 4.43 6.57 -14.97
CA ARG A 49 3.49 6.29 -13.87
C ARG A 49 4.24 6.41 -12.53
N PRO A 50 3.73 7.19 -11.56
CA PRO A 50 4.41 7.36 -10.30
C PRO A 50 4.40 6.09 -9.45
N PHE A 51 5.46 5.93 -8.67
CA PHE A 51 5.58 4.97 -7.58
C PHE A 51 4.93 5.50 -6.30
N VAL A 52 4.78 4.62 -5.31
CA VAL A 52 4.27 4.99 -3.99
C VAL A 52 5.43 5.13 -3.02
N ALA A 53 5.57 6.29 -2.40
CA ALA A 53 6.40 6.49 -1.22
C ALA A 53 5.55 6.50 0.04
N ILE A 54 6.06 5.86 1.09
CA ILE A 54 5.42 5.88 2.41
C ILE A 54 6.46 6.37 3.41
N HIS A 55 6.13 7.48 4.06
CA HIS A 55 6.94 8.08 5.10
C HIS A 55 6.33 7.79 6.46
N ASP A 56 7.20 7.69 7.47
CA ASP A 56 6.81 7.58 8.88
C ASP A 56 5.90 6.37 9.16
N ALA A 57 6.01 5.32 8.33
CA ALA A 57 5.30 4.07 8.52
C ALA A 57 5.88 3.31 9.72
N PRO A 58 5.05 2.75 10.63
CA PRO A 58 5.55 1.91 11.70
C PRO A 58 6.29 0.67 11.17
N PRO A 59 7.35 0.22 11.86
CA PRO A 59 8.30 -0.75 11.30
C PRO A 59 7.80 -2.21 11.27
N SER A 60 6.62 -2.51 11.82
CA SER A 60 6.17 -3.90 11.96
C SER A 60 5.31 -4.37 10.79
N ARG A 61 4.15 -3.73 10.61
CA ARG A 61 3.16 -4.09 9.59
C ARG A 61 2.50 -2.85 9.02
N LEU A 62 2.20 -2.91 7.73
CA LEU A 62 1.54 -1.83 7.01
C LEU A 62 0.56 -2.41 5.99
N THR A 63 -0.65 -1.85 5.96
CA THR A 63 -1.64 -2.07 4.91
C THR A 63 -1.76 -0.80 4.09
N LEU A 64 -1.51 -0.89 2.78
CA LEU A 64 -1.77 0.18 1.82
C LEU A 64 -3.09 -0.12 1.10
N ARG A 65 -4.00 0.86 1.00
CA ARG A 65 -5.31 0.67 0.35
C ARG A 65 -5.87 1.94 -0.28
N VAL A 66 -6.87 1.81 -1.16
CA VAL A 66 -7.58 2.96 -1.75
C VAL A 66 -8.84 3.31 -0.95
N GLY A 67 -8.96 4.57 -0.51
CA GLY A 67 -10.15 5.13 0.10
C GLY A 67 -10.22 5.06 1.64
N THR A 68 -11.27 5.67 2.20
CA THR A 68 -11.48 5.81 3.66
C THR A 68 -12.07 4.57 4.32
N LYS A 69 -12.65 3.66 3.55
CA LYS A 69 -13.28 2.43 4.07
C LYS A 69 -12.22 1.35 4.34
N PRO A 70 -12.49 0.41 5.27
CA PRO A 70 -11.59 -0.70 5.62
C PRO A 70 -10.94 -1.45 4.43
N GLY A 71 -11.64 -1.49 3.29
CA GLY A 71 -11.39 -2.46 2.23
C GLY A 71 -11.86 -3.85 2.68
N LEU A 72 -12.12 -4.74 1.73
CA LEU A 72 -12.32 -6.14 2.09
C LEU A 72 -10.95 -6.76 2.43
N PRO A 73 -10.85 -7.47 3.57
CA PRO A 73 -9.74 -8.36 3.82
C PRO A 73 -9.51 -9.33 2.65
N CYS A 74 -8.27 -9.71 2.37
CA CYS A 74 -7.98 -10.52 1.19
C CYS A 74 -8.54 -11.96 1.33
N ASP A 75 -8.64 -12.47 2.56
CA ASP A 75 -9.29 -13.72 2.96
C ASP A 75 -10.83 -13.67 2.81
N ALA A 76 -11.46 -12.51 2.98
CA ALA A 76 -12.90 -12.33 2.78
C ALA A 76 -13.38 -12.60 1.33
N ARG A 77 -12.46 -12.81 0.38
CA ARG A 77 -12.79 -13.17 -1.01
C ARG A 77 -12.89 -14.67 -1.28
N VAL A 78 -12.40 -15.52 -0.38
CA VAL A 78 -12.48 -16.98 -0.55
C VAL A 78 -13.94 -17.47 -0.52
N GLY A 79 -14.89 -16.63 -0.08
CA GLY A 79 -16.32 -16.96 0.01
C GLY A 79 -17.25 -16.48 -1.13
N ARG A 80 -16.75 -15.92 -2.24
CA ARG A 80 -17.61 -15.61 -3.42
C ARG A 80 -17.03 -16.14 -4.72
N ALA A 81 -17.11 -17.45 -4.88
CA ALA A 81 -17.35 -18.07 -6.17
C ALA A 81 -18.82 -18.53 -6.17
N HIS A 82 -19.70 -17.74 -6.79
CA HIS A 82 -21.04 -18.15 -7.21
C HIS A 82 -21.27 -17.58 -8.60
#